data_AF-A0A356NU54-F1
#
_entry.id   AF-A0A356NU54-F1
#
_cell.length_a   1.000
_cell.length_b   1.000
_cell.length_c   1.000
_cell.angle_alpha   90.00
_cell.angle_beta   90.00
_cell.angle_gamma   90.00
#
_symmetry.space_group_name_H-M   'P 1'
#
loop_
_entity.id
_entity.type
_entity.pdbx_description
1 polymer ?
#
loop_
_entity_poly.entity_id
_entity_poly.type
_entity_poly.pdbx_seq_one_letter_code
_entity_poly.pdbx_strand_id
1 'polypeptide(L)'
;HGLPLKMRFRRSKLYISAIMPLLLGAFVGILAAIMGVGGGFIMVPAMIYLLGMPTSVVVGTSLFQIIFVTANVTLLQSIQTQTVDFLLAGLLLFGAVVGAQFGSRAGALLRGEQLRGLLALLVLAVCVKIGYDLVVRPEDLLSVELVR
;
A
#
# COMPACT_ATOMS: atom_id res chain seq x y z
N HIS A 1 -33.23 -7.54 3.03
CA HIS A 1 -32.27 -8.26 3.90
C HIS A 1 -31.27 -7.26 4.49
N GLY A 2 -31.51 -6.88 5.75
CA GLY A 2 -30.80 -5.81 6.44
C GLY A 2 -29.40 -6.23 6.87
N LEU A 3 -28.39 -5.68 6.21
CA LEU A 3 -27.01 -5.80 6.66
C LEU A 3 -26.73 -4.77 7.77
N PRO A 4 -25.99 -5.12 8.83
CA PRO A 4 -25.68 -4.22 9.92
C PRO A 4 -24.77 -3.08 9.44
N LEU A 5 -24.95 -1.88 10.01
CA LEU A 5 -24.14 -0.67 9.75
C LEU A 5 -24.10 -0.18 8.29
N LYS A 6 -25.28 0.04 7.68
CA LYS A 6 -25.39 0.85 6.46
C LYS A 6 -25.09 2.31 6.79
N MET A 7 -23.93 2.80 6.36
CA MET A 7 -23.54 4.20 6.53
C MET A 7 -23.50 4.86 5.15
N ARG A 8 -24.26 5.96 4.98
CA ARG A 8 -24.31 6.68 3.71
C ARG A 8 -23.06 7.55 3.57
N PHE A 9 -22.05 7.07 2.85
CA PHE A 9 -20.88 7.87 2.51
C PHE A 9 -21.27 8.91 1.45
N ARG A 10 -21.66 10.13 1.88
CA ARG A 10 -22.05 11.23 0.98
C ARG A 10 -20.98 11.60 -0.05
N ARG A 11 -19.70 11.40 0.25
CA ARG A 11 -18.57 11.72 -0.63
C ARG A 11 -18.26 10.64 -1.67
N SER A 12 -18.56 9.38 -1.37
CA SER A 12 -18.29 8.23 -2.27
C SER A 12 -19.52 7.79 -3.08
N LYS A 13 -20.71 8.38 -2.80
CA LYS A 13 -22.03 7.97 -3.34
C LYS A 13 -22.31 6.46 -3.21
N LEU A 14 -21.69 5.80 -2.25
CA LEU A 14 -21.74 4.35 -2.07
C LEU A 14 -22.58 3.96 -0.86
N TYR A 15 -23.48 3.01 -1.09
CA TYR A 15 -24.35 2.39 -0.10
C TYR A 15 -23.77 1.03 0.28
N ILE A 16 -22.65 1.03 1.01
CA ILE A 16 -21.97 -0.20 1.47
C ILE A 16 -21.99 -0.22 3.00
N SER A 17 -22.11 -1.41 3.58
CA SER A 17 -21.88 -1.59 5.02
C SER A 17 -20.43 -1.26 5.39
N ALA A 18 -20.24 -0.49 6.46
CA ALA A 18 -18.91 -0.10 6.96
C ALA A 18 -18.03 -1.29 7.37
N ILE A 19 -18.62 -2.48 7.54
CA ILE A 19 -17.95 -3.75 7.76
C ILE A 19 -17.02 -4.14 6.60
N MET A 20 -17.40 -3.90 5.34
CA MET A 20 -16.64 -4.40 4.19
C MET A 20 -15.29 -3.69 4.00
N PRO A 21 -15.20 -2.34 4.05
CA PRO A 21 -13.92 -1.65 4.06
C PRO A 21 -13.05 -2.00 5.26
N LEU A 22 -13.67 -2.26 6.42
CA LEU A 22 -12.95 -2.59 7.65
C LEU A 22 -12.30 -3.98 7.57
N LEU A 23 -13.04 -5.00 7.09
CA LEU A 23 -12.50 -6.34 6.86
C LEU A 23 -11.42 -6.33 5.78
N LEU A 24 -11.63 -5.58 4.70
CA LEU A 24 -10.63 -5.44 3.65
C LEU A 24 -9.36 -4.77 4.17
N GLY A 25 -9.50 -3.67 4.92
CA GLY A 25 -8.38 -2.96 5.54
C GLY A 25 -7.63 -3.82 6.58
N ALA A 26 -8.34 -4.66 7.34
CA ALA A 26 -7.73 -5.60 8.27
C ALA A 26 -6.95 -6.69 7.53
N PHE A 27 -7.55 -7.31 6.50
CA PHE A 27 -6.93 -8.35 5.70
C PHE A 27 -5.68 -7.83 4.98
N VAL A 28 -5.80 -6.70 4.27
CA VAL A 28 -4.67 -6.07 3.58
C VAL A 28 -3.62 -5.58 4.57
N GLY A 29 -4.02 -5.11 5.76
CA GLY A 29 -3.11 -4.71 6.82
C GLY A 29 -2.23 -5.87 7.32
N ILE A 30 -2.80 -7.07 7.49
CA ILE A 30 -2.04 -8.27 7.87
C ILE A 30 -1.05 -8.64 6.76
N LEU A 31 -1.48 -8.65 5.50
CA LEU A 31 -0.58 -8.92 4.37
C LEU A 31 0.54 -7.88 4.28
N ALA A 32 0.23 -6.60 4.47
CA ALA A 32 1.20 -5.53 4.47
C ALA A 32 2.20 -5.64 5.62
N ALA A 33 1.77 -6.11 6.80
CA ALA A 33 2.64 -6.35 7.94
C ALA A 33 3.65 -7.48 7.67
N ILE A 34 3.21 -8.56 7.02
CA ILE A 34 4.08 -9.69 6.67
C ILE A 34 5.07 -9.29 5.56
N MET A 35 4.60 -8.58 4.54
CA MET A 35 5.42 -8.21 3.39
C MET A 35 6.33 -7.00 3.65
N GLY A 36 5.97 -6.11 4.59
CA GLY A 36 6.70 -4.87 4.86
C GLY A 36 6.57 -3.76 3.79
N VAL A 37 5.71 -3.94 2.76
CA VAL A 37 5.63 -3.04 1.58
C VAL A 37 4.57 -1.93 1.72
N GLY A 38 3.91 -1.78 2.87
CA GLY A 38 2.96 -0.69 3.11
C GLY A 38 1.61 -0.82 2.38
N GLY A 39 1.27 -1.98 1.81
CA GLY A 39 -0.11 -2.41 1.46
C GLY A 39 -0.88 -1.65 0.37
N GLY A 40 -0.43 -0.44 -0.03
CA GLY A 40 -1.20 0.45 -0.89
C GLY A 40 -1.45 -0.08 -2.30
N PHE A 41 -0.51 -0.85 -2.85
CA PHE A 41 -0.67 -1.47 -4.17
C PHE A 41 -1.77 -2.55 -4.20
N ILE A 42 -2.15 -3.12 -3.06
CA ILE A 42 -3.28 -4.06 -2.93
C ILE A 42 -4.55 -3.29 -2.53
N MET A 43 -4.43 -2.39 -1.54
CA MET A 43 -5.56 -1.67 -0.95
C MET A 43 -6.27 -0.79 -1.98
N VAL A 44 -5.54 -0.04 -2.81
CA VAL A 44 -6.08 0.90 -3.79
C VAL A 44 -6.92 0.18 -4.87
N PRO A 45 -6.40 -0.83 -5.60
CA PRO A 45 -7.20 -1.54 -6.59
C PRO A 45 -8.35 -2.33 -5.94
N ALA A 46 -8.15 -2.92 -4.76
CA ALA A 46 -9.23 -3.60 -4.04
C ALA A 46 -10.40 -2.67 -3.74
N MET A 47 -10.15 -1.44 -3.28
CA MET A 47 -11.20 -0.46 -3.04
C MET A 47 -11.87 0.08 -4.31
N ILE A 48 -11.12 0.21 -5.41
CA ILE A 48 -11.68 0.66 -6.70
C ILE A 48 -12.55 -0.44 -7.32
N TYR A 49 -12.06 -1.68 -7.38
CA TYR A 49 -12.70 -2.76 -8.13
C TYR A 49 -13.71 -3.58 -7.31
N LEU A 50 -13.45 -3.84 -6.02
CA LEU A 50 -14.38 -4.59 -5.18
C LEU A 50 -15.47 -3.70 -4.59
N LEU A 51 -15.11 -2.48 -4.17
CA LEU A 51 -16.04 -1.55 -3.52
C LEU A 51 -16.60 -0.49 -4.47
N GLY A 52 -16.06 -0.34 -5.69
CA GLY A 52 -16.54 0.64 -6.66
C GLY A 52 -16.29 2.10 -6.25
N MET A 53 -15.38 2.36 -5.31
CA MET A 53 -15.16 3.72 -4.80
C MET A 53 -14.50 4.62 -5.85
N PRO A 54 -14.89 5.91 -5.94
CA PRO A 54 -14.25 6.86 -6.84
C PRO A 54 -12.78 7.05 -6.45
N THR A 55 -11.89 7.08 -7.45
CA THR A 55 -10.43 7.11 -7.27
C THR A 55 -9.95 8.26 -6.37
N SER A 56 -10.61 9.41 -6.43
CA SER A 56 -10.27 10.58 -5.59
C SER A 56 -10.49 10.34 -4.09
N VAL A 57 -11.47 9.52 -3.71
CA VAL A 57 -11.75 9.19 -2.30
C VAL A 57 -10.85 8.05 -1.84
N VAL A 58 -10.63 7.05 -2.72
CA VAL A 58 -9.81 5.87 -2.42
C VAL A 58 -8.43 6.26 -1.94
N VAL A 59 -7.74 7.15 -2.66
CA VAL A 59 -6.35 7.56 -2.36
C VAL A 59 -6.21 8.07 -0.92
N GLY A 60 -7.13 8.94 -0.47
CA GLY A 60 -7.11 9.46 0.89
C GLY A 60 -7.41 8.38 1.93
N THR A 61 -8.42 7.54 1.68
CA THR A 61 -8.81 6.46 2.61
C THR A 61 -7.75 5.38 2.76
N SER A 62 -7.09 4.97 1.66
CA SER A 62 -5.95 4.04 1.72
C SER A 62 -4.79 4.65 2.47
N LEU A 63 -4.44 5.91 2.19
CA LEU A 63 -3.28 6.54 2.80
C LEU A 63 -3.43 6.63 4.32
N PHE A 64 -4.62 7.01 4.79
CA PHE A 64 -4.92 7.03 6.22
C PHE A 64 -4.73 5.64 6.85
N GLN A 65 -5.31 4.60 6.27
CA GLN A 65 -5.18 3.24 6.78
C GLN A 65 -3.73 2.74 6.76
N ILE A 66 -2.99 3.00 5.67
CA ILE A 66 -1.60 2.59 5.50
C ILE A 66 -0.70 3.23 6.55
N ILE A 67 -0.88 4.54 6.83
CA ILE A 67 -0.10 5.24 7.86
C ILE A 67 -0.31 4.58 9.22
N PHE A 68 -1.56 4.31 9.61
CA PHE A 68 -1.85 3.67 10.90
C PHE A 68 -1.26 2.26 10.97
N VAL A 69 -1.48 1.42 9.95
CA VAL A 69 -0.96 0.05 9.97
C VAL A 69 0.56 0.04 9.98
N THR A 70 1.19 0.76 9.05
CA THR A 70 2.64 0.77 8.90
C THR A 70 3.32 1.38 10.13
N ALA A 71 2.80 2.47 10.69
CA ALA A 71 3.36 3.06 11.91
C ALA A 71 3.33 2.08 13.09
N ASN A 72 2.21 1.36 13.29
CA ASN A 72 2.11 0.36 14.36
C ASN A 72 3.05 -0.82 14.12
N VAL A 73 3.07 -1.37 12.90
CA VAL A 73 3.95 -2.49 12.54
C VAL A 73 5.42 -2.10 12.73
N THR A 74 5.84 -0.98 12.15
CA THR A 74 7.21 -0.47 12.27
C THR A 74 7.62 -0.24 13.72
N LEU A 75 6.73 0.31 14.56
CA LEU A 75 7.02 0.53 15.98
C LEU A 75 7.19 -0.80 16.73
N LEU A 76 6.30 -1.77 16.50
CA LEU A 76 6.40 -3.10 17.11
C LEU A 76 7.70 -3.80 16.69
N GLN A 77 8.06 -3.72 15.41
CA GLN A 77 9.25 -4.36 14.85
C GLN A 77 10.54 -3.66 15.29
N SER A 78 10.51 -2.33 15.42
CA SER A 78 11.62 -1.54 15.98
C SER A 78 11.91 -1.93 17.42
N ILE A 79 10.87 -2.13 18.24
CA ILE A 79 11.03 -2.53 19.64
C ILE A 79 11.59 -3.96 19.73
N GLN A 80 11.11 -4.88 18.89
CA GLN A 80 11.57 -6.28 18.91
C GLN A 80 13.00 -6.45 18.40
N THR A 81 13.37 -5.75 17.33
CA THR A 81 14.63 -6.01 16.62
C THR A 81 15.78 -5.13 17.11
N GLN A 82 15.50 -3.93 17.67
CA GLN A 82 16.51 -2.97 18.18
C GLN A 82 17.63 -2.58 17.19
N THR A 83 17.54 -2.94 15.91
CA THR A 83 18.55 -2.67 14.86
C THR A 83 18.20 -1.44 14.00
N VAL A 84 17.54 -0.44 14.56
CA VAL A 84 17.12 0.73 13.78
C VAL A 84 18.27 1.71 13.63
N ASP A 85 18.77 1.83 12.40
CA ASP A 85 19.68 2.90 12.00
C ASP A 85 18.87 4.19 11.78
N PHE A 86 18.93 5.10 12.76
CA PHE A 86 18.24 6.38 12.70
C PHE A 86 18.75 7.31 11.60
N LEU A 87 20.00 7.17 11.16
CA LEU A 87 20.55 7.98 10.07
C LEU A 87 19.95 7.55 8.73
N LEU A 88 19.96 6.24 8.46
CA LEU A 88 19.34 5.69 7.25
C LEU A 88 17.83 5.95 7.22
N ALA A 89 17.15 5.76 8.36
CA ALA A 89 15.73 6.08 8.51
C ALA A 89 15.45 7.55 8.24
N GLY A 90 16.27 8.47 8.77
CA GLY A 90 16.15 9.90 8.53
C GLY A 90 16.32 10.28 7.06
N LEU A 91 17.31 9.71 6.38
CA LEU A 91 17.56 9.95 4.95
C LEU A 91 16.41 9.43 4.09
N LEU A 92 15.92 8.22 4.39
CA LEU A 92 14.77 7.63 3.71
C LEU A 92 13.50 8.48 3.93
N LEU A 93 13.23 8.91 5.16
CA LEU A 93 12.09 9.77 5.48
C LEU A 93 12.15 11.09 4.72
N PHE A 94 13.32 11.73 4.67
CA PHE A 94 13.49 12.98 3.94
C PHE A 94 13.21 12.79 2.44
N GLY A 95 13.80 11.76 1.83
CA GLY A 95 13.54 11.41 0.42
C GLY A 95 12.08 11.10 0.15
N ALA A 96 11.42 10.32 1.03
CA ALA A 96 10.01 9.96 0.89
C ALA A 96 9.09 11.18 1.02
N VAL A 97 9.34 12.08 2.00
CA VAL A 97 8.53 13.29 2.19
C VAL A 97 8.66 14.21 0.98
N VAL A 98 9.89 14.49 0.54
CA VAL A 98 10.10 15.32 -0.65
C VAL A 98 9.41 14.69 -1.86
N GLY A 99 9.66 13.41 -2.13
CA GLY A 99 9.05 12.67 -3.23
C GLY A 99 7.52 12.66 -3.19
N ALA A 100 6.91 12.43 -2.02
CA ALA A 100 5.46 12.42 -1.85
C ALA A 100 4.83 13.79 -2.05
N GLN A 101 5.50 14.87 -1.64
CA GLN A 101 5.02 16.24 -1.86
C GLN A 101 5.02 16.61 -3.36
N PHE A 102 6.08 16.24 -4.10
CA PHE A 102 6.11 16.42 -5.55
C PHE A 102 5.10 15.51 -6.25
N GLY A 103 5.01 14.24 -5.87
CA GLY A 103 4.08 13.26 -6.43
C GLY A 103 2.61 13.62 -6.20
N SER A 104 2.25 14.11 -5.03
CA SER A 104 0.88 14.56 -4.72
C SER A 104 0.49 15.81 -5.51
N ARG A 105 1.39 16.78 -5.67
CA ARG A 105 1.18 17.95 -6.53
C ARG A 105 0.99 17.54 -7.98
N ALA A 106 1.90 16.73 -8.52
CA ALA A 106 1.79 16.22 -9.89
C ALA A 106 0.51 15.38 -10.11
N GLY A 107 0.16 14.54 -9.13
CA GLY A 107 -1.06 13.73 -9.16
C GLY A 107 -2.34 14.57 -9.12
N ALA A 108 -2.34 15.70 -8.43
CA ALA A 108 -3.49 16.60 -8.38
C ALA A 108 -3.80 17.27 -9.73
N LEU A 109 -2.83 17.35 -10.66
CA LEU A 109 -3.04 17.84 -12.02
C LEU A 109 -3.68 16.79 -12.94
N LEU A 110 -3.72 15.52 -12.54
CA LEU A 110 -4.21 14.42 -13.37
C LEU A 110 -5.70 14.14 -13.13
N ARG A 111 -6.41 13.74 -14.19
CA ARG A 111 -7.78 13.23 -14.07
C ARG A 111 -7.78 11.86 -13.38
N GLY A 112 -8.87 11.54 -12.68
CA GLY A 112 -8.99 10.27 -11.94
C GLY A 112 -8.82 9.01 -12.80
N GLU A 113 -9.10 9.08 -14.10
CA GLU A 113 -8.84 8.03 -15.09
C GLU A 113 -7.35 7.88 -15.41
N GLN A 114 -6.63 9.00 -15.57
CA GLN A 114 -5.18 8.99 -15.81
C GLN A 114 -4.44 8.46 -14.58
N LEU A 115 -4.86 8.85 -13.38
CA LEU A 115 -4.35 8.31 -12.11
C LEU A 115 -4.54 6.80 -12.01
N ARG A 116 -5.71 6.29 -12.41
CA ARG A 116 -5.99 4.86 -12.46
C ARG A 116 -5.09 4.15 -13.48
N GLY A 117 -4.90 4.74 -14.66
CA GLY A 117 -4.01 4.22 -15.70
C GLY A 117 -2.55 4.15 -15.22
N LEU A 118 -2.07 5.19 -14.55
CA LEU A 118 -0.71 5.25 -14.00
C LEU A 118 -0.50 4.20 -12.91
N LEU A 119 -1.48 4.02 -12.02
CA LEU A 119 -1.47 2.97 -11.00
C LEU A 119 -1.42 1.57 -11.65
N ALA A 120 -2.24 1.33 -12.68
CA ALA A 120 -2.26 0.05 -13.38
C ALA A 120 -0.91 -0.24 -14.06
N LEU A 121 -0.30 0.76 -14.70
CA LEU A 121 1.04 0.64 -15.29
C LEU A 121 2.10 0.32 -14.24
N LEU A 122 2.05 1.00 -13.08
CA LEU A 122 2.98 0.76 -11.97
C LEU A 122 2.85 -0.68 -11.43
N VAL A 123 1.62 -1.15 -11.21
CA VAL A 123 1.39 -2.52 -10.74
C VAL A 123 1.88 -3.55 -11.77
N LEU A 124 1.60 -3.34 -13.05
CA LEU A 124 2.12 -4.21 -14.11
C LEU A 124 3.64 -4.24 -14.15
N ALA A 125 4.30 -3.07 -14.02
CA ALA A 125 5.76 -3.00 -13.97
C ALA A 125 6.33 -3.79 -12.77
N VAL A 126 5.68 -3.70 -11.59
CA VAL A 126 6.05 -4.48 -10.41
C VAL A 126 5.87 -5.98 -10.66
N CYS A 127 4.76 -6.41 -11.26
CA CYS A 127 4.53 -7.81 -11.62
C CYS A 127 5.59 -8.34 -12.59
N VAL A 128 5.96 -7.55 -13.61
CA VAL A 128 7.02 -7.91 -14.55
C VAL A 128 8.36 -8.00 -13.85
N LYS A 129 8.70 -7.04 -12.97
CA LYS A 129 9.97 -7.06 -12.21
C LYS A 129 10.06 -8.30 -11.33
N ILE A 130 9.01 -8.62 -10.58
CA ILE A 130 8.97 -9.83 -9.74
C ILE A 130 9.08 -11.09 -10.61
N GLY A 131 8.35 -11.14 -11.72
CA GLY A 131 8.43 -12.26 -12.67
C GLY A 131 9.82 -12.42 -13.29
N TYR A 132 10.50 -11.31 -13.57
CA TYR A 132 11.87 -11.32 -14.08
C TYR A 132 12.87 -11.79 -13.02
N ASP A 133 12.77 -11.31 -11.77
CA ASP A 133 13.59 -11.77 -10.65
C ASP A 133 13.42 -13.27 -10.36
N LEU A 134 12.25 -13.84 -10.69
CA LEU A 134 11.98 -15.27 -10.58
C LEU A 134 12.63 -16.10 -11.69
N VAL A 135 12.83 -15.53 -12.88
CA VAL A 135 13.42 -16.23 -14.04
C VAL A 135 14.93 -16.03 -14.11
N VAL A 136 15.42 -14.85 -13.75
CA VAL A 136 16.85 -14.55 -13.70
C VAL A 136 17.43 -15.11 -12.42
N ARG A 137 18.50 -15.89 -12.56
CA ARG A 137 19.14 -16.60 -11.46
C ARG A 137 19.52 -15.62 -10.34
N PRO A 138 19.26 -15.95 -9.07
CA PRO A 138 19.68 -15.13 -7.95
C PRO A 138 21.20 -14.93 -8.01
N GLU A 139 21.63 -13.68 -7.92
CA GLU A 139 23.03 -13.25 -7.98
C GLU A 139 23.79 -13.58 -6.66
N ASP A 140 23.07 -14.08 -5.65
CA ASP A 140 23.61 -14.50 -4.36
C ASP A 140 24.30 -15.88 -4.43
N LEU A 141 25.52 -15.88 -4.96
CA LEU A 141 26.49 -16.99 -4.90
C LEU A 141 26.84 -17.43 -3.45
N LEU A 142 26.46 -16.67 -2.43
CA LEU A 142 26.81 -16.88 -1.01
C LEU A 142 25.85 -17.77 -0.21
N SER A 143 24.68 -18.14 -0.76
CA SER A 143 23.70 -18.97 -0.04
C SER A 143 23.99 -20.48 -0.07
N VAL A 144 24.86 -20.94 -0.97
CA VAL A 144 25.17 -22.37 -1.17
C VAL A 144 26.34 -22.86 -0.31
N GLU A 145 27.21 -21.96 0.17
CA GLU A 145 28.39 -22.33 0.97
C GLU A 145 28.09 -22.64 2.45
N LEU A 146 26.98 -22.15 3.01
CA LEU A 146 26.63 -22.34 4.43
C LEU A 146 25.92 -23.67 4.74
N VAL A 147 25.69 -24.54 3.75
CA VAL A 147 25.02 -25.84 3.91
C VAL A 147 26.00 -27.02 3.75
N ARG A 148 27.32 -26.79 3.83
CA ARG A 148 28.32 -27.86 3.79
C ARG A 148 29.18 -27.93 5.05
#